data_AF-A0A150Y1B5-F1
#
_entry.id   AF-A0A150Y1B5-F1
#
_cell.length_a   1.000
_cell.length_b   1.000
_cell.length_c   1.000
_cell.angle_alpha   90.00
_cell.angle_beta   90.00
_cell.angle_gamma   90.00
#
_symmetry.space_group_name_H-M   'P 1'
#
loop_
_entity.id
_entity.type
_entity.pdbx_description
1 polymer ?
#
loop_
_entity_poly.entity_id
_entity_poly.type
_entity_poly.pdbx_seq_one_letter_code
_entity_poly.pdbx_strand_id
1 'polypeptide(L)'
;MICIRVFKSRNDFLTKHKTMDISNINWLAVVVSTVAYFALGAIWYGPLFGKAWQRGVGLSDDELKKANMGKLFGSALILSFVVSFGMAMFFYGFGENPDMDATMGGMMGLMTGLFFIIPSTALNYNFARKGVGLIMIDSLYHTIAFTIIGVILGVWK
;
A
#
# COMPACT_ATOMS: atom_id res chain seq x y z
N MET A 1 2.82 7.65 -51.28
CA MET A 1 3.60 7.09 -50.14
C MET A 1 3.50 7.93 -48.86
N ILE A 2 3.42 9.26 -48.93
CA ILE A 2 3.31 10.17 -47.76
C ILE A 2 2.01 9.95 -46.96
N CYS A 3 0.87 9.76 -47.61
CA CYS A 3 -0.44 9.58 -46.95
C CYS A 3 -0.50 8.31 -46.06
N ILE A 4 0.13 7.21 -46.49
CA ILE A 4 0.22 5.96 -45.70
C ILE A 4 1.10 6.17 -44.46
N ARG A 5 2.21 6.91 -44.58
CA ARG A 5 3.06 7.26 -43.43
C ARG A 5 2.34 8.15 -42.42
N VAL A 6 1.55 9.11 -42.88
CA VAL A 6 0.74 9.98 -42.01
C VAL A 6 -0.36 9.16 -41.31
N PHE A 7 -1.01 8.24 -42.03
CA PHE A 7 -2.04 7.38 -41.42
C PHE A 7 -1.45 6.40 -40.41
N LYS A 8 -0.30 5.79 -40.70
CA LYS A 8 0.43 4.93 -39.75
C LYS A 8 0.94 5.73 -38.55
N SER A 9 1.58 6.88 -38.77
CA SER A 9 2.03 7.79 -37.70
C SER A 9 0.87 8.27 -36.82
N ARG A 10 -0.31 8.48 -37.39
CA ARG A 10 -1.52 8.84 -36.65
C ARG A 10 -2.10 7.66 -35.88
N ASN A 11 -2.11 6.44 -36.43
CA ASN A 11 -2.49 5.24 -35.68
C ASN A 11 -1.48 4.90 -34.56
N ASP A 12 -0.19 5.09 -34.81
CA ASP A 12 0.88 4.95 -33.82
C ASP A 12 0.74 6.02 -32.72
N PHE A 13 0.22 7.20 -33.03
CA PHE A 13 -0.11 8.24 -32.04
C PHE A 13 -1.38 7.90 -31.24
N LEU A 14 -2.43 7.42 -31.90
CA LEU A 14 -3.69 7.02 -31.26
C LEU A 14 -3.56 5.77 -30.37
N THR A 15 -2.58 4.90 -30.65
CA THR A 15 -2.25 3.72 -29.82
C THR A 15 -1.21 3.99 -28.74
N LYS A 16 -0.61 5.19 -28.71
CA LYS A 16 0.44 5.56 -27.75
C LYS A 16 -0.07 6.02 -26.38
N HIS A 17 -1.37 6.02 -26.17
CA HIS A 17 -1.92 6.26 -24.84
C HIS A 17 -1.78 4.95 -24.05
N LYS A 18 -0.76 4.87 -23.19
CA LYS A 18 -0.68 3.84 -22.13
C LYS A 18 -1.88 4.06 -21.21
N THR A 19 -3.01 3.47 -21.56
CA THR A 19 -4.20 3.40 -20.71
C THR A 19 -3.91 2.46 -19.56
N MET A 20 -4.53 2.73 -18.40
CA MET A 20 -4.45 1.82 -17.26
C MET A 20 -5.00 0.45 -17.68
N ASP A 21 -4.18 -0.59 -17.58
CA ASP A 21 -4.51 -1.97 -17.94
C ASP A 21 -4.31 -2.89 -16.74
N ILE A 22 -5.42 -3.47 -16.25
CA ILE A 22 -5.43 -4.33 -15.08
C ILE A 22 -5.28 -5.81 -15.44
N SER A 23 -5.24 -6.19 -16.72
CA SER A 23 -5.15 -7.60 -17.11
C SER A 23 -3.85 -8.26 -16.68
N ASN A 24 -2.79 -7.47 -16.49
CA ASN A 24 -1.48 -7.94 -16.07
C ASN A 24 -1.34 -8.06 -14.54
N ILE A 25 -2.38 -7.73 -13.77
CA ILE A 25 -2.36 -7.84 -12.31
C ILE A 25 -2.60 -9.30 -11.91
N ASN A 26 -1.64 -9.87 -11.18
CA ASN A 26 -1.82 -11.15 -10.50
C ASN A 26 -2.74 -10.98 -9.29
N TRP A 27 -4.02 -11.34 -9.44
CA TRP A 27 -5.03 -11.21 -8.40
C TRP A 27 -4.74 -12.06 -7.15
N LEU A 28 -4.09 -13.21 -7.31
CA LEU A 28 -3.67 -14.03 -6.17
C LEU A 28 -2.61 -13.29 -5.35
N ALA A 29 -1.69 -12.60 -6.01
CA ALA A 29 -0.68 -11.76 -5.36
C ALA A 29 -1.31 -10.62 -4.56
N VAL A 30 -2.35 -9.98 -5.10
CA VAL A 30 -3.11 -8.93 -4.40
C VAL A 30 -3.80 -9.49 -3.15
N VAL A 31 -4.43 -10.66 -3.25
CA VAL A 31 -5.14 -11.28 -2.12
C VAL A 31 -4.18 -11.66 -1.00
N VAL A 32 -3.05 -12.29 -1.32
CA VAL A 32 -2.07 -12.66 -0.30
C VAL A 32 -1.39 -11.43 0.30
N SER A 33 -1.08 -10.41 -0.50
CA SER A 33 -0.58 -9.12 -0.02
C SER A 33 -1.56 -8.49 0.98
N THR A 34 -2.86 -8.58 0.68
CA THR A 34 -3.93 -8.10 1.56
C THR A 34 -3.92 -8.83 2.90
N VAL A 35 -3.85 -10.17 2.87
CA VAL A 35 -3.81 -10.99 4.08
C VAL A 35 -2.55 -10.72 4.89
N ALA A 36 -1.39 -10.59 4.24
CA ALA A 36 -0.12 -10.29 4.90
C ALA A 36 -0.17 -8.93 5.60
N TYR A 37 -0.69 -7.90 4.93
CA TYR A 37 -0.85 -6.59 5.52
C TYR A 37 -1.82 -6.60 6.71
N PHE A 38 -2.98 -7.24 6.55
CA PHE A 38 -3.95 -7.37 7.64
C PHE A 38 -3.38 -8.12 8.85
N ALA A 39 -2.69 -9.24 8.62
CA ALA A 39 -2.04 -10.03 9.67
C ALA A 39 -0.93 -9.25 10.38
N LEU A 40 -0.13 -8.48 9.63
CA LEU A 40 0.85 -7.57 10.22
C LEU A 40 0.17 -6.59 11.16
N GLY A 41 -0.99 -6.03 10.79
CA GLY A 41 -1.74 -5.11 11.66
C GLY A 41 -2.12 -5.75 12.99
N ALA A 42 -2.62 -6.98 12.97
CA ALA A 42 -2.96 -7.72 14.19
C ALA A 42 -1.74 -7.96 15.10
N ILE A 43 -0.58 -8.28 14.51
CA ILE A 43 0.68 -8.48 15.25
C ILE A 43 1.24 -7.15 15.78
N TRP A 44 1.19 -6.10 14.95
CA TRP A 44 1.76 -4.79 15.24
C TRP A 44 1.00 -4.06 16.35
N TYR A 45 -0.31 -3.92 16.19
CA TYR A 45 -1.19 -3.23 17.16
C TYR A 45 -1.68 -4.14 18.30
N GLY A 46 -1.39 -5.44 18.24
CA GLY A 46 -1.60 -6.36 19.34
C GLY A 46 -0.34 -6.53 20.19
N PRO A 47 0.39 -7.65 20.05
CA PRO A 47 1.49 -8.00 20.95
C PRO A 47 2.72 -7.10 20.86
N LEU A 48 3.05 -6.50 19.70
CA LEU A 48 4.28 -5.73 19.56
C LEU A 48 4.18 -4.33 20.17
N PHE A 49 3.21 -3.53 19.71
CA PHE A 49 3.11 -2.12 20.06
C PHE A 49 1.75 -1.71 20.64
N GLY A 50 0.81 -2.63 20.82
CA GLY A 50 -0.57 -2.31 21.20
C GLY A 50 -0.70 -1.42 22.43
N LYS A 51 0.02 -1.73 23.53
CA LYS A 51 -0.01 -0.90 24.75
C LYS A 51 0.62 0.48 24.56
N ALA A 52 1.69 0.58 23.77
CA ALA A 52 2.34 1.85 23.48
C ALA A 52 1.48 2.73 22.57
N TRP A 53 0.88 2.12 21.54
CA TRP A 53 -0.07 2.75 20.65
C TRP A 53 -1.30 3.26 21.41
N GLN A 54 -1.94 2.41 22.22
CA GLN A 54 -3.12 2.78 23.01
C GLN A 54 -2.85 4.01 23.90
N ARG A 55 -1.71 4.01 24.62
CA ARG A 55 -1.28 5.15 25.43
C ARG A 55 -1.03 6.40 24.59
N GLY A 56 -0.40 6.25 23.43
CA GLY A 56 -0.11 7.35 22.51
C GLY A 56 -1.37 7.98 21.92
N VAL A 57 -2.37 7.17 21.58
CA VAL A 57 -3.66 7.65 21.09
C VAL A 57 -4.48 8.29 22.21
N GLY A 58 -4.39 7.73 23.42
CA GLY A 58 -5.11 8.18 24.63
C GLY A 58 -6.40 7.42 24.90
N LEU A 59 -6.52 6.17 24.42
CA LEU A 59 -7.71 5.34 24.61
C LEU A 59 -7.67 4.58 25.94
N SER A 60 -8.78 4.59 26.66
CA SER A 60 -8.98 3.76 27.85
C SER A 60 -9.25 2.29 27.49
N ASP A 61 -8.98 1.38 28.43
CA ASP A 61 -9.28 -0.06 28.24
C ASP A 61 -10.77 -0.31 27.99
N ASP A 62 -11.63 0.50 28.60
CA ASP A 62 -13.09 0.37 28.44
C ASP A 62 -13.55 0.80 27.04
N GLU A 63 -12.89 1.79 26.43
CA GLU A 63 -13.15 2.17 25.04
C GLU A 63 -12.73 1.06 24.07
N LEU A 64 -11.60 0.39 24.32
CA LEU A 64 -11.17 -0.75 23.50
C LEU A 64 -12.12 -1.93 23.60
N LYS A 65 -12.63 -2.25 24.79
CA LYS A 65 -13.61 -3.33 24.99
C LYS A 65 -14.94 -3.06 24.30
N LYS A 66 -15.33 -1.79 24.16
CA LYS A 66 -16.56 -1.38 23.48
C LYS A 66 -16.41 -1.33 21.96
N ALA A 67 -15.21 -1.54 21.42
CA ALA A 67 -14.99 -1.52 19.98
C ALA A 67 -15.79 -2.64 19.29
N ASN A 68 -16.45 -2.29 18.19
CA ASN A 68 -17.08 -3.28 17.33
C ASN A 68 -15.98 -4.00 16.51
N MET A 69 -15.55 -5.16 16.99
CA MET A 69 -14.45 -5.92 16.39
C MET A 69 -14.76 -6.34 14.94
N GLY A 70 -16.00 -6.71 14.64
CA GLY A 70 -16.41 -7.07 13.27
C GLY A 70 -16.26 -5.90 12.31
N LYS A 71 -16.69 -4.69 12.70
CA LYS A 71 -16.51 -3.47 11.90
C LYS A 71 -15.03 -3.10 11.77
N LEU A 72 -14.28 -3.15 12.87
CA LEU A 72 -12.86 -2.80 12.91
C LEU A 72 -12.06 -3.69 11.96
N PHE A 73 -12.11 -5.01 12.15
CA PHE A 73 -11.37 -5.96 11.33
C PHE A 73 -11.89 -6.03 9.90
N GLY A 74 -13.21 -5.95 9.69
CA GLY A 74 -13.80 -5.88 8.35
C GLY A 74 -13.31 -4.67 7.56
N SER A 75 -13.31 -3.48 8.19
CA SER A 75 -12.78 -2.27 7.54
C SER A 75 -11.28 -2.35 7.29
N ALA A 76 -10.50 -2.91 8.22
CA ALA A 76 -9.06 -3.05 8.06
C ALA A 76 -8.73 -3.98 6.89
N LEU A 77 -9.43 -5.10 6.74
CA LEU A 77 -9.23 -6.03 5.63
C LEU A 77 -9.55 -5.37 4.28
N ILE A 78 -10.65 -4.63 4.19
CA ILE A 78 -11.03 -3.89 2.96
C ILE A 78 -9.97 -2.83 2.62
N LEU A 79 -9.51 -2.06 3.60
CA LEU A 79 -8.49 -1.03 3.38
C LEU A 79 -7.14 -1.65 2.99
N SER A 80 -6.77 -2.78 3.60
CA SER A 80 -5.59 -3.55 3.19
C SER A 80 -5.69 -4.04 1.75
N PHE A 81 -6.88 -4.41 1.30
CA PHE A 81 -7.13 -4.78 -0.10
C PHE A 81 -6.96 -3.58 -1.04
N VAL A 82 -7.59 -2.45 -0.71
CA VAL A 82 -7.48 -1.21 -1.50
C VAL A 82 -6.03 -0.79 -1.67
N VAL A 83 -5.23 -0.84 -0.60
CA VAL A 83 -3.80 -0.53 -0.66
C VAL A 83 -3.04 -1.54 -1.51
N SER A 84 -3.27 -2.84 -1.30
CA SER A 84 -2.57 -3.90 -2.05
C SER A 84 -2.88 -3.83 -3.55
N PHE A 85 -4.14 -3.57 -3.90
CA PHE A 85 -4.57 -3.34 -5.27
C PHE A 85 -3.99 -2.05 -5.86
N GLY A 86 -3.96 -0.95 -5.09
CA GLY A 86 -3.34 0.30 -5.51
C GLY A 86 -1.85 0.14 -5.82
N MET A 87 -1.10 -0.58 -4.98
CA MET A 87 0.30 -0.93 -5.23
C MET A 87 0.46 -1.78 -6.49
N ALA A 88 -0.41 -2.77 -6.69
CA ALA A 88 -0.41 -3.57 -7.92
C ALA A 88 -0.70 -2.73 -9.18
N MET A 89 -1.59 -1.73 -9.09
CA MET A 89 -1.82 -0.79 -10.19
C MET A 89 -0.63 0.14 -10.45
N PHE A 90 0.05 0.63 -9.40
CA PHE A 90 1.27 1.41 -9.56
C PHE A 90 2.36 0.65 -10.30
N PHE A 91 2.40 -0.67 -10.09
CA PHE A 91 3.46 -1.53 -10.61
C PHE A 91 3.12 -2.09 -11.99
N TYR A 92 1.94 -2.66 -12.16
CA TYR A 92 1.56 -3.40 -13.37
C TYR A 92 0.48 -2.72 -14.21
N GLY A 93 -0.10 -1.61 -13.73
CA GLY A 93 -1.22 -0.93 -14.40
C GLY A 93 -0.84 -0.14 -15.65
N PHE A 94 0.45 0.09 -15.91
CA PHE A 94 0.92 0.94 -17.02
C PHE A 94 1.56 0.14 -18.16
N GLY A 95 0.84 -0.84 -18.70
CA GLY A 95 0.96 -1.40 -20.06
C GLY A 95 2.26 -2.13 -20.45
N GLU A 96 3.33 -2.03 -19.66
CA GLU A 96 4.54 -2.83 -19.78
C GLU A 96 4.67 -3.65 -18.50
N ASN A 97 4.82 -4.98 -18.63
CA ASN A 97 5.22 -5.83 -17.51
C ASN A 97 6.61 -5.34 -17.08
N PRO A 98 6.72 -4.59 -15.97
CA PRO A 98 8.03 -4.13 -15.52
C PRO A 98 8.83 -5.37 -15.14
N ASP A 99 10.14 -5.34 -15.34
CA ASP A 99 11.02 -6.35 -14.77
C ASP A 99 11.14 -6.12 -13.26
N MET A 100 10.04 -6.37 -12.55
CA MET A 100 9.90 -6.16 -11.13
C MET A 100 10.14 -7.47 -10.41
N ASP A 101 11.32 -7.63 -9.82
CA ASP A 101 11.60 -8.72 -8.91
C ASP A 101 11.27 -8.34 -7.45
N ALA A 102 11.47 -9.29 -6.54
CA ALA A 102 11.25 -9.10 -5.10
C ALA A 102 12.04 -7.92 -4.53
N THR A 103 13.28 -7.72 -4.99
CA THR A 103 14.18 -6.67 -4.50
C THR A 103 13.68 -5.30 -4.91
N MET A 104 13.36 -5.13 -6.20
CA MET A 104 12.83 -3.89 -6.74
C MET A 104 11.46 -3.58 -6.14
N GLY A 105 10.56 -4.57 -6.06
CA GLY A 105 9.25 -4.41 -5.45
C GLY A 105 9.35 -3.99 -3.98
N GLY A 106 10.21 -4.65 -3.20
CA GLY A 106 10.48 -4.29 -1.81
C GLY A 106 11.07 -2.88 -1.66
N MET A 107 12.03 -2.51 -2.51
CA MET A 107 12.62 -1.16 -2.52
C MET A 107 11.56 -0.10 -2.81
N MET A 108 10.69 -0.32 -3.81
CA MET A 108 9.62 0.61 -4.15
C MET A 108 8.63 0.77 -2.99
N GLY A 109 8.23 -0.34 -2.35
CA GLY A 109 7.38 -0.30 -1.16
C GLY A 109 8.02 0.45 0.01
N LEU A 110 9.31 0.22 0.26
CA LEU A 110 10.08 0.93 1.27
C LEU A 110 10.15 2.43 0.98
N MET A 111 10.42 2.81 -0.27
CA MET A 111 10.45 4.21 -0.70
C MET A 111 9.09 4.88 -0.57
N THR A 112 7.99 4.19 -0.90
CA THR A 112 6.63 4.72 -0.67
C THR A 112 6.40 4.98 0.81
N GLY A 113 6.78 4.05 1.68
CA GLY A 113 6.67 4.26 3.13
C GLY A 113 7.53 5.41 3.63
N LEU A 114 8.82 5.41 3.29
CA LEU A 114 9.81 6.36 3.77
C LEU A 114 9.55 7.79 3.30
N PHE A 115 9.24 7.97 2.01
CA PHE A 115 9.15 9.30 1.40
C PHE A 115 7.73 9.85 1.33
N PHE A 116 6.70 9.02 1.47
CA PHE A 116 5.30 9.49 1.44
C PHE A 116 4.58 9.25 2.74
N ILE A 117 4.61 8.03 3.30
CA ILE A 117 3.80 7.71 4.48
C ILE A 117 4.36 8.32 5.77
N ILE A 118 5.65 8.16 6.04
CA ILE A 118 6.29 8.76 7.23
C ILE A 118 6.10 10.28 7.27
N PRO A 119 6.49 11.06 6.24
CA PRO A 119 6.35 12.51 6.31
C PRO A 119 4.88 12.98 6.33
N SER A 120 3.97 12.35 5.57
CA SER A 120 2.55 12.74 5.59
C SER A 120 1.89 12.47 6.96
N THR A 121 2.18 11.31 7.57
CA THR A 121 1.72 10.98 8.91
C THR A 121 2.32 11.94 9.94
N ALA A 122 3.63 12.20 9.86
CA ALA A 122 4.31 13.11 10.77
C ALA A 122 3.76 14.54 10.68
N LEU A 123 3.49 15.05 9.47
CA LEU A 123 2.86 16.38 9.28
C LEU A 123 1.49 16.45 9.97
N ASN A 124 0.61 15.50 9.66
CA ASN A 124 -0.74 15.45 10.23
C ASN A 124 -0.70 15.37 11.77
N TYR A 125 0.19 14.53 12.30
CA TYR A 125 0.27 14.26 13.73
C TYR A 125 0.97 15.39 14.49
N ASN A 126 1.94 16.08 13.88
CA ASN A 126 2.55 17.29 14.44
C ASN A 126 1.51 18.41 14.59
N PHE A 127 0.63 18.60 13.60
CA PHE A 127 -0.48 19.54 13.71
C PHE A 127 -1.49 19.12 14.78
N ALA A 128 -1.74 17.83 14.91
CA ALA A 128 -2.56 17.27 15.97
C ALA A 128 -1.84 17.19 17.35
N ARG A 129 -0.62 17.73 17.47
CA ARG A 129 0.22 17.71 18.68
C ARG A 129 0.41 16.30 19.29
N LYS A 130 0.45 15.27 18.44
CA LYS A 130 0.71 13.90 18.86
C LYS A 130 2.21 13.65 19.06
N GLY A 131 2.54 12.73 19.96
CA GLY A 131 3.93 12.41 20.29
C GLY A 131 4.64 11.62 19.19
N VAL A 132 5.95 11.82 19.05
CA VAL A 132 6.80 11.14 18.05
C VAL A 132 6.71 9.62 18.13
N GLY A 133 6.55 9.04 19.33
CA GLY A 133 6.37 7.60 19.50
C GLY A 133 5.15 7.06 18.74
N LEU A 134 4.02 7.76 18.80
CA LEU A 134 2.82 7.37 18.06
C LEU A 134 3.02 7.52 16.54
N ILE A 135 3.65 8.63 16.11
CA ILE A 135 4.00 8.87 14.71
C ILE A 135 4.80 7.70 14.14
N MET A 136 5.83 7.24 14.86
CA MET A 136 6.68 6.14 14.43
C MET A 136 5.93 4.82 14.41
N ILE A 137 5.09 4.53 15.40
CA ILE A 137 4.30 3.29 15.44
C ILE A 137 3.39 3.19 14.21
N ASP A 138 2.63 4.25 13.89
CA ASP A 138 1.65 4.22 12.80
C ASP A 138 2.31 4.30 11.42
N SER A 139 3.33 5.12 11.26
CA SER A 139 3.99 5.27 9.95
C SER A 139 4.91 4.11 9.59
N LEU A 140 5.61 3.50 10.56
CA LEU A 140 6.47 2.34 10.30
C LEU A 140 5.66 1.08 10.02
N TYR A 141 4.49 0.92 10.65
CA TYR A 141 3.55 -0.14 10.31
C TYR A 141 3.26 -0.17 8.80
N HIS A 142 2.83 0.98 8.26
CA HIS A 142 2.54 1.12 6.85
C HIS A 142 3.77 0.97 5.96
N THR A 143 4.92 1.50 6.39
CA THR A 143 6.17 1.39 5.64
C THR A 143 6.59 -0.08 5.46
N ILE A 144 6.55 -0.86 6.55
CA ILE A 144 6.87 -2.28 6.52
C ILE A 144 5.81 -3.05 5.72
N ALA A 145 4.53 -2.74 5.90
CA ALA A 145 3.45 -3.34 5.12
C ALA A 145 3.66 -3.14 3.62
N PHE A 146 3.98 -1.91 3.19
CA PHE A 146 4.13 -1.60 1.77
C PHE A 146 5.38 -2.27 1.19
N THR A 147 6.44 -2.38 1.97
CA THR A 147 7.63 -3.18 1.63
C THR A 147 7.25 -4.65 1.40
N ILE A 148 6.48 -5.27 2.32
CA ILE A 148 6.02 -6.65 2.20
C ILE A 148 5.13 -6.83 0.96
N ILE A 149 4.17 -5.94 0.75
CA ILE A 149 3.30 -5.95 -0.44
C ILE A 149 4.16 -5.90 -1.70
N GLY A 150 5.13 -4.99 -1.75
CA GLY A 150 6.01 -4.86 -2.91
C GLY A 150 6.86 -6.10 -3.18
N VAL A 151 7.40 -6.74 -2.13
CA VAL A 151 8.09 -8.02 -2.25
C VAL A 151 7.16 -9.09 -2.82
N ILE A 152 5.96 -9.25 -2.27
CA ILE A 152 4.99 -10.28 -2.71
C ILE A 152 4.62 -10.06 -4.18
N LEU A 153 4.33 -8.81 -4.56
CA LEU A 153 3.99 -8.45 -5.93
C LEU A 153 5.16 -8.70 -6.90
N GLY A 154 6.40 -8.45 -6.49
CA GLY A 154 7.60 -8.69 -7.32
C GLY A 154 8.01 -10.17 -7.41
N VAL A 155 7.60 -11.01 -6.45
CA VAL A 155 7.82 -12.48 -6.51
C VAL A 155 6.86 -13.14 -7.50
N TRP A 156 5.63 -12.63 -7.63
CA TRP A 156 4.56 -13.21 -8.43
C TRP A 156 4.25 -12.41 -9.70
N LYS A 157 5.29 -12.21 -10.51
CA LYS A 157 5.21 -11.64 -11.87
C LYS A 157 4.04 -12.19 -12.68
#